data_AF-A0A4R4MT14-F1
#
_entry.id   AF-A0A4R4MT14-F1
#
_cell.length_a   1.000
_cell.length_b   1.000
_cell.length_c   1.000
_cell.angle_alpha   90.00
_cell.angle_beta   90.00
_cell.angle_gamma   90.00
#
_symmetry.space_group_name_H-M   'P 1'
#
loop_
_entity.id
_entity.type
_entity.pdbx_description
1 polymer ?
#
loop_
_entity_poly.entity_id
_entity_poly.type
_entity_poly.pdbx_seq_one_letter_code
_entity_poly.pdbx_strand_id
1 'polypeptide(L)'
;MDRLPGGALASAVALPLMVMGDARHAPAVEVHLRPLLAELGAFVPTPGAAVPENRIEQAGELLDAWAAQVAPQVAGLLAARATTTS
;
A
#
# COMPACT_ATOMS: atom_id res chain seq x y z
N MET A 1 -11.13 13.24 -8.30
CA MET A 1 -9.98 13.12 -7.39
C MET A 1 -9.25 14.45 -7.55
N ASP A 2 -9.71 15.48 -6.85
CA ASP A 2 -9.44 16.89 -7.25
C ASP A 2 -8.70 17.66 -6.16
N ARG A 3 -8.21 16.95 -5.12
CA ARG A 3 -7.62 17.57 -3.92
C ARG A 3 -6.11 17.45 -3.89
N LEU A 4 -5.52 16.47 -4.59
CA LEU A 4 -4.09 16.25 -4.62
C LEU A 4 -3.55 16.60 -6.01
N PRO A 5 -2.56 17.49 -6.11
CA PRO A 5 -1.89 17.74 -7.37
C PRO A 5 -1.11 16.49 -7.82
N GLY A 6 -0.81 16.40 -9.12
CA GLY A 6 0.13 15.39 -9.62
C GLY A 6 1.47 15.48 -8.87
N GLY A 7 2.07 14.34 -8.56
CA GLY A 7 3.32 14.28 -7.80
C GLY A 7 3.20 14.60 -6.30
N ALA A 8 1.99 14.74 -5.75
CA ALA A 8 1.78 14.99 -4.31
C ALA A 8 2.44 13.93 -3.39
N LEU A 9 2.78 12.76 -3.93
CA LEU A 9 3.42 11.66 -3.23
C LEU A 9 4.84 11.35 -3.72
N ALA A 10 5.50 12.26 -4.45
CA ALA A 10 6.81 12.03 -5.11
C ALA A 10 7.95 11.53 -4.19
N SER A 11 7.84 11.70 -2.87
CA SER A 11 8.84 11.22 -1.89
C SER A 11 8.28 10.18 -0.91
N ALA A 12 7.06 9.71 -1.13
CA ALA A 12 6.39 8.76 -0.26
C ALA A 12 6.65 7.32 -0.72
N VAL A 13 6.92 6.45 0.26
CA VAL A 13 6.70 5.02 0.12
C VAL A 13 5.25 4.76 0.54
N ALA A 14 4.44 4.17 -0.34
CA ALA A 14 3.03 3.91 -0.07
C ALA A 14 2.75 2.40 -0.04
N LEU A 15 1.92 1.99 0.91
CA LEU A 15 1.41 0.63 1.03
C LEU A 15 -0.09 0.65 0.75
N PRO A 16 -0.55 0.11 -0.40
CA PRO A 16 -1.95 0.15 -0.76
C PRO A 16 -2.77 -0.81 0.10
N LEU A 17 -3.90 -0.35 0.60
CA LEU A 17 -4.86 -1.13 1.35
C LEU A 17 -6.26 -0.70 0.96
N MET A 18 -7.15 -1.67 0.75
CA MET A 18 -8.56 -1.37 0.48
C MET A 18 -9.48 -2.31 1.25
N VAL A 19 -10.61 -1.76 1.70
CA VAL A 19 -11.76 -2.52 2.21
C VAL A 19 -12.72 -2.76 1.06
N MET A 20 -13.29 -3.96 0.95
CA MET A 20 -14.17 -4.36 -0.17
C MET A 20 -15.29 -5.28 0.27
N GLY A 21 -16.46 -5.20 -0.38
CA GLY A 21 -17.62 -6.00 0.00
C GLY A 21 -17.46 -7.53 -0.16
N ASP A 22 -16.53 -8.00 -1.01
CA ASP A 22 -16.27 -9.43 -1.22
C ASP A 22 -14.82 -9.67 -1.65
N ALA A 23 -14.21 -10.77 -1.20
CA ALA A 23 -12.81 -11.12 -1.46
C ALA A 23 -12.48 -11.27 -2.97
N ARG A 24 -13.47 -11.56 -3.82
CA ARG A 24 -13.29 -11.61 -5.29
C ARG A 24 -12.87 -10.26 -5.88
N HIS A 25 -13.10 -9.16 -5.16
CA HIS A 25 -12.70 -7.82 -5.57
C HIS A 25 -11.27 -7.45 -5.14
N ALA A 26 -10.51 -8.37 -4.53
CA ALA A 26 -9.11 -8.14 -4.17
C ALA A 26 -8.23 -7.58 -5.31
N PRO A 27 -8.41 -7.97 -6.60
CA PRO A 27 -7.63 -7.39 -7.69
C PRO A 27 -7.74 -5.87 -7.82
N ALA A 28 -8.83 -5.26 -7.33
CA ALA A 28 -9.03 -3.80 -7.37
C ALA A 28 -7.90 -3.02 -6.69
N VAL A 29 -7.23 -3.60 -5.69
CA VAL A 29 -6.06 -2.99 -5.03
C VAL A 29 -4.95 -2.72 -6.04
N GLU A 30 -4.76 -3.65 -6.97
CA GLU A 30 -3.65 -3.64 -7.92
C GLU A 30 -4.01 -2.97 -9.25
N VAL A 31 -5.28 -3.05 -9.67
CA VAL A 31 -5.70 -2.45 -10.95
C VAL A 31 -6.23 -1.02 -10.80
N HIS A 32 -6.58 -0.57 -9.59
CA HIS A 32 -7.11 0.77 -9.36
C HIS A 32 -6.27 1.58 -8.37
N LEU A 33 -6.01 1.04 -7.16
CA LEU A 33 -5.34 1.82 -6.11
C LEU A 33 -3.84 1.99 -6.34
N ARG A 34 -3.10 0.92 -6.64
CA ARG A 34 -1.65 1.02 -6.92
C ARG A 34 -1.36 1.99 -8.08
N PRO A 35 -2.02 1.91 -9.25
CA PRO A 35 -1.77 2.84 -10.35
C PRO A 35 -2.01 4.29 -9.94
N LEU A 36 -3.10 4.58 -9.22
CA LEU A 36 -3.39 5.92 -8.72
C LEU A 36 -2.29 6.46 -7.80
N LEU A 37 -1.78 5.64 -6.88
CA LEU A 37 -0.66 6.03 -6.00
C LEU A 37 0.61 6.32 -6.82
N ALA A 38 0.90 5.51 -7.83
CA ALA A 38 2.03 5.72 -8.73
C ALA A 38 1.88 6.99 -9.58
N GLU A 39 0.68 7.28 -10.11
CA GLU A 39 0.36 8.52 -10.82
C GLU A 39 0.56 9.76 -9.93
N LEU A 40 0.23 9.65 -8.65
CA LEU A 40 0.50 10.68 -7.64
C LEU A 40 1.99 10.76 -7.26
N GLY A 41 2.85 9.90 -7.81
CA GLY A 41 4.29 9.90 -7.61
C GLY A 41 4.80 9.02 -6.47
N ALA A 42 3.94 8.24 -5.82
CA ALA A 42 4.37 7.35 -4.75
C ALA A 42 5.22 6.19 -5.28
N PHE A 43 6.19 5.77 -4.47
CA PHE A 43 6.86 4.49 -4.66
C PHE A 43 6.08 3.39 -3.93
N VAL A 44 5.62 2.38 -4.67
CA VAL A 44 4.78 1.29 -4.14
C VAL A 44 5.54 -0.05 -4.27
N PRO A 45 6.40 -0.40 -3.29
CA PRO A 45 7.34 -1.51 -3.44
C PRO A 45 6.73 -2.89 -3.26
N THR A 46 5.51 -3.00 -2.73
CA THR A 46 4.93 -4.29 -2.30
C THR A 46 3.50 -4.50 -2.81
N PRO A 47 3.03 -5.76 -2.85
CA PRO A 47 1.61 -6.10 -2.95
C PRO A 47 0.77 -5.36 -1.91
N GLY A 48 -0.42 -4.93 -2.33
CA GLY A 48 -1.37 -4.28 -1.43
C GLY A 48 -2.22 -5.27 -0.64
N ALA A 49 -2.81 -4.76 0.45
CA ALA A 49 -3.72 -5.50 1.30
C ALA A 49 -5.17 -5.35 0.84
N ALA A 50 -5.92 -6.44 0.92
CA ALA A 50 -7.35 -6.49 0.67
C ALA A 50 -8.07 -6.98 1.94
N VAL A 51 -8.98 -6.17 2.48
CA VAL A 51 -9.79 -6.51 3.65
C VAL A 51 -11.25 -6.66 3.24
N PRO A 52 -11.81 -7.88 3.26
CA PRO A 52 -13.24 -8.07 3.06
C PRO A 52 -14.06 -7.40 4.17
N GLU A 53 -15.14 -6.71 3.82
CA GLU A 53 -15.99 -5.97 4.75
C GLU A 53 -16.56 -6.87 5.85
N ASN A 54 -16.97 -8.08 5.47
CA ASN A 54 -17.45 -9.12 6.40
C ASN A 54 -16.37 -9.68 7.34
N ARG A 55 -15.12 -9.25 7.20
CA ARG A 55 -13.98 -9.63 8.03
C ARG A 55 -13.29 -8.43 8.70
N ILE A 56 -13.91 -7.24 8.69
CA ILE A 56 -13.34 -6.02 9.29
C ILE A 56 -13.00 -6.20 10.77
N GLU A 57 -13.84 -6.92 11.53
CA GLU A 57 -13.55 -7.19 12.94
C GLU A 57 -12.27 -8.04 13.14
N GLN A 58 -11.82 -8.76 12.11
CA GLN A 58 -10.54 -9.49 12.09
C GLN A 58 -9.46 -8.77 11.27
N ALA A 59 -9.65 -7.50 10.93
CA ALA A 59 -8.71 -6.75 10.10
C ALA A 59 -7.31 -6.73 10.72
N GLY A 60 -7.20 -6.65 12.05
CA GLY A 60 -5.90 -6.73 12.73
C GLY A 60 -5.12 -7.99 12.36
N GLU A 61 -5.73 -9.16 12.53
CA GLU A 61 -5.08 -10.45 12.20
C GLU A 61 -4.70 -10.55 10.71
N LEU A 62 -5.59 -10.10 9.82
CA LEU A 62 -5.34 -10.10 8.37
C LEU A 62 -4.18 -9.17 8.00
N LEU A 63 -4.12 -7.99 8.62
CA LEU A 63 -3.09 -7.00 8.37
C LEU A 63 -1.77 -7.36 9.02
N ASP A 64 -1.76 -8.03 10.16
CA ASP A 64 -0.54 -8.56 10.78
C ASP A 64 0.10 -9.62 9.89
N ALA A 65 -0.70 -10.53 9.33
CA ALA A 65 -0.23 -11.55 8.40
C ALA A 65 0.38 -10.93 7.13
N TRP A 66 -0.28 -9.93 6.56
CA TRP A 66 0.24 -9.19 5.40
C TRP A 66 1.49 -8.37 5.78
N ALA A 67 1.47 -7.68 6.92
CA ALA A 67 2.59 -6.87 7.41
C ALA A 67 3.85 -7.72 7.61
N ALA A 68 3.72 -8.93 8.15
CA ALA A 68 4.84 -9.85 8.30
C ALA A 68 5.54 -10.18 6.97
N GLN A 69 4.81 -10.15 5.85
CA GLN A 69 5.35 -10.40 4.51
C GLN A 69 6.05 -9.16 3.93
N VAL A 70 5.48 -7.97 4.13
CA VAL A 70 5.94 -6.74 3.47
C VAL A 70 6.92 -5.92 4.31
N ALA A 71 6.83 -5.97 5.64
CA ALA A 71 7.62 -5.13 6.53
C ALA A 71 9.15 -5.28 6.35
N PRO A 72 9.73 -6.47 6.15
CA PRO A 72 11.17 -6.59 5.91
C PRO A 72 11.64 -5.84 4.65
N GLN A 73 10.83 -5.86 3.59
CA GLN A 73 11.14 -5.21 2.32
C GLN A 73 11.09 -3.68 2.47
N VAL A 74 10.06 -3.18 3.15
CA VAL A 74 9.90 -1.76 3.46
C VAL A 74 11.02 -1.27 4.38
N ALA A 75 11.36 -2.04 5.42
CA ALA A 75 12.45 -1.69 6.33
C ALA A 75 13.80 -1.60 5.60
N GLY A 76 14.11 -2.57 4.73
CA GLY A 76 15.33 -2.55 3.91
C GLY A 76 15.39 -1.35 2.98
N LEU A 77 14.28 -1.00 2.33
CA LEU A 77 14.17 0.19 1.49
C LEU A 77 14.42 1.48 2.27
N LEU A 78 13.80 1.62 3.45
CA LEU A 78 13.96 2.81 4.28
C LEU A 78 15.39 2.96 4.80
N ALA A 79 16.02 1.84 5.19
CA ALA A 79 17.42 1.83 5.60
C ALA A 79 18.36 2.26 4.46
N ALA A 80 18.14 1.75 3.23
CA ALA A 80 18.93 2.13 2.06
C ALA A 80 18.81 3.64 1.74
N ARG A 81 17.61 4.21 1.85
CA ARG A 81 17.39 5.65 1.63
C ARG A 81 18.10 6.53 2.67
N ALA A 82 18.16 6.08 3.92
CA ALA A 82 18.88 6.80 4.97
C ALA A 82 20.39 6.88 4.68
N THR A 83 20.98 5.82 4.12
CA THR A 83 22.42 5.78 3.80
C THR A 83 22.83 6.63 2.60
N THR A 84 21.94 6.90 1.64
CA THR A 84 22.25 7.72 0.44
C THR A 84 22.20 9.22 0.69
N THR A 85 21.64 9.65 1.83
CA THR A 85 21.51 11.08 2.18
C THR A 85 22.65 11.57 3.08
N SER A 86 23.65 10.72 3.38
CA SER A 86 24.93 11.09 4.03
C SER A 86 26.05 11.16 3.00
#